data_AF-A0AAW1SS58-F1
#
_entry.id   AF-A0AAW1SS58-F1
#
_cell.length_a   1.000
_cell.length_b   1.000
_cell.length_c   1.000
_cell.angle_alpha   90.00
_cell.angle_beta   90.00
_cell.angle_gamma   90.00
#
_symmetry.space_group_name_H-M   'P 1'
#
loop_
_entity.id
_entity.type
_entity.pdbx_description
1 polymer ?
#
loop_
_entity_poly.entity_id
_entity_poly.type
_entity_poly.pdbx_seq_one_letter_code
_entity_poly.pdbx_strand_id
1 'polypeptide(L)'
;VPRSSKVIWEDNEYSLVTVSLFKRVVDTFKNNARAKGYQVRDYQFDQAAHKRDQESSSHIKEDLETKRGQLEEWSTTAYGEAFSAWIHICAIRLFTESILRYGLPPKFLAAIMKPNPKFAQKLRKALAGLFSASENKLYDGDVGGGGMPAAEGEMYPYVSFTISIDG
;
A
#
# COMPACT_ATOMS: atom_id res chain seq x y z
N VAL A 1 -35.79 -14.21 -43.10
CA VAL A 1 -37.21 -14.04 -42.75
C VAL A 1 -37.48 -12.56 -42.49
N PRO A 2 -38.42 -11.90 -43.22
CA PRO A 2 -38.73 -10.49 -42.99
C PRO A 2 -39.16 -10.25 -41.53
N ARG A 3 -38.76 -9.12 -40.93
CA ARG A 3 -39.04 -8.75 -39.52
C ARG A 3 -38.48 -9.72 -38.46
N SER A 4 -37.47 -10.52 -38.80
CA SER A 4 -36.79 -11.39 -37.82
C SER A 4 -35.72 -10.69 -36.99
N SER A 5 -35.36 -9.46 -37.34
CA SER A 5 -34.29 -8.73 -36.68
C SER A 5 -34.70 -8.26 -35.28
N LYS A 6 -33.94 -8.66 -34.26
CA LYS A 6 -34.12 -8.20 -32.87
C LYS A 6 -32.79 -7.75 -32.29
N VAL A 7 -32.77 -6.58 -31.64
CA VAL A 7 -31.62 -6.07 -30.89
C VAL A 7 -31.45 -6.91 -29.63
N ILE A 8 -30.23 -7.42 -29.40
CA ILE A 8 -29.84 -8.19 -28.21
C ILE A 8 -29.22 -7.26 -27.18
N TRP A 9 -28.41 -6.33 -27.66
CA TRP A 9 -27.61 -5.45 -26.83
C TRP A 9 -27.24 -4.20 -27.63
N GLU A 10 -27.03 -3.08 -26.95
CA GLU A 10 -26.72 -1.79 -27.53
C GLU A 10 -25.76 -1.04 -26.60
N ASP A 11 -24.73 -0.43 -27.17
CA ASP A 11 -23.88 0.55 -26.52
C ASP A 11 -23.97 1.91 -27.23
N ASN A 12 -23.11 2.84 -26.84
CA ASN A 12 -23.11 4.20 -27.38
C ASN A 12 -22.70 4.29 -28.86
N GLU A 13 -22.09 3.24 -29.43
CA GLU A 13 -21.51 3.26 -30.79
C GLU A 13 -22.09 2.17 -31.71
N TYR A 14 -22.59 1.07 -31.15
CA TYR A 14 -22.99 -0.14 -31.87
C TYR A 14 -24.24 -0.80 -31.26
N SER A 15 -25.05 -1.42 -32.13
CA SER A 15 -26.15 -2.31 -31.73
C SER A 15 -25.89 -3.73 -32.23
N LEU A 16 -25.97 -4.70 -31.33
CA LEU A 16 -25.90 -6.13 -31.64
C LEU A 16 -27.30 -6.65 -31.99
N VAL A 17 -27.47 -7.14 -33.22
CA VAL A 17 -28.78 -7.56 -33.74
C VAL A 17 -28.74 -9.01 -34.22
N THR A 18 -29.76 -9.80 -33.88
CA THR A 18 -30.00 -11.14 -34.44
C THR A 18 -30.67 -11.04 -35.79
N VAL A 19 -30.41 -11.98 -36.71
CA VAL A 19 -31.15 -12.10 -37.98
C VAL A 19 -31.40 -13.57 -38.30
N SER A 20 -32.62 -13.93 -38.70
CA SER A 20 -32.95 -15.31 -39.11
C SER A 20 -32.90 -15.45 -40.64
N LEU A 21 -31.99 -16.30 -41.12
CA LEU A 21 -31.64 -16.48 -42.52
C LEU A 21 -31.78 -17.95 -42.94
N PHE A 22 -31.93 -18.23 -44.24
CA PHE A 22 -31.77 -19.58 -44.76
C PHE A 22 -30.29 -19.92 -44.91
N LYS A 23 -29.88 -21.17 -44.60
CA LYS A 23 -28.47 -21.60 -44.64
C LYS A 23 -27.78 -21.32 -45.98
N ARG A 24 -28.48 -21.53 -47.10
CA ARG A 24 -27.92 -21.35 -48.47
C ARG A 24 -27.56 -19.90 -48.81
N VAL A 25 -28.09 -18.91 -48.10
CA VAL A 25 -27.88 -17.48 -48.42
C VAL A 25 -27.02 -16.76 -47.38
N VAL A 26 -26.43 -17.49 -46.43
CA VAL A 26 -25.63 -16.91 -45.33
C VAL A 26 -24.43 -16.14 -45.87
N ASP A 27 -23.68 -16.71 -46.83
CA ASP A 27 -22.47 -16.06 -47.36
C ASP A 27 -22.80 -14.81 -48.19
N THR A 28 -23.86 -14.88 -48.99
CA THR A 28 -24.38 -13.71 -49.72
C THR A 28 -24.81 -12.60 -48.75
N PHE A 29 -25.47 -12.95 -47.64
CA PHE A 29 -25.85 -11.99 -46.61
C PHE A 29 -24.62 -11.37 -45.92
N LYS A 30 -23.63 -12.18 -45.54
CA LYS A 30 -22.38 -11.70 -44.93
C LYS A 30 -21.66 -10.68 -45.81
N ASN A 31 -21.54 -10.97 -47.11
CA ASN A 31 -20.87 -10.08 -48.06
C ASN A 31 -21.63 -8.75 -48.22
N ASN A 32 -22.95 -8.80 -48.37
CA ASN A 32 -23.79 -7.60 -48.49
C ASN A 32 -23.83 -6.78 -47.20
N ALA A 33 -23.81 -7.42 -46.03
CA ALA A 33 -23.77 -6.75 -44.73
C ALA A 33 -22.44 -6.01 -44.54
N ARG A 34 -21.31 -6.66 -44.84
CA ARG A 34 -19.98 -6.04 -44.78
C ARG A 34 -19.83 -4.87 -45.75
N ALA A 35 -20.37 -4.99 -46.97
CA ALA A 35 -20.37 -3.91 -47.96
C ALA A 35 -21.14 -2.66 -47.48
N LYS A 36 -22.06 -2.81 -46.53
CA LYS A 36 -22.82 -1.72 -45.90
C LYS A 36 -22.23 -1.26 -44.56
N GLY A 37 -21.03 -1.73 -44.21
CA GLY A 37 -20.35 -1.35 -42.97
C GLY A 37 -20.77 -2.16 -41.73
N TYR A 38 -21.61 -3.18 -41.87
CA TYR A 38 -21.97 -4.04 -40.73
C TYR A 38 -20.93 -5.13 -40.49
N GLN A 39 -20.57 -5.34 -39.21
CA GLN A 39 -19.71 -6.44 -38.80
C GLN A 39 -20.55 -7.67 -38.48
N VAL A 40 -20.41 -8.73 -39.27
CA VAL A 40 -21.10 -10.01 -39.02
C VAL A 40 -20.21 -10.92 -38.17
N ARG A 41 -20.68 -11.26 -36.97
CA ARG A 41 -20.02 -12.20 -36.06
C ARG A 41 -20.54 -13.61 -36.28
N ASP A 42 -19.62 -14.54 -36.53
CA ASP A 42 -19.95 -15.96 -36.55
C ASP A 42 -20.04 -16.48 -35.13
N TYR A 43 -21.23 -16.94 -34.76
CA TYR A 43 -21.51 -17.47 -33.43
C TYR A 43 -22.23 -18.81 -33.58
N GLN A 44 -21.62 -19.86 -33.05
CA GLN A 44 -22.27 -21.13 -32.81
C GLN A 44 -22.44 -21.29 -31.31
N PHE A 45 -23.69 -21.42 -30.87
CA PHE A 45 -23.97 -21.65 -29.47
C PHE A 45 -23.52 -23.05 -29.08
N ASP A 46 -22.44 -23.13 -28.30
CA ASP A 46 -21.99 -24.36 -27.65
C ASP A 46 -22.34 -24.28 -26.16
N GLN A 47 -23.36 -25.05 -25.77
CA GLN A 47 -23.82 -25.11 -24.39
C GLN A 47 -22.75 -25.66 -23.43
N ALA A 48 -21.87 -26.53 -23.91
CA ALA A 48 -20.79 -27.10 -23.12
C ALA A 48 -19.63 -26.09 -22.94
N ALA A 49 -19.29 -25.34 -23.98
CA ALA A 49 -18.33 -24.23 -23.84
C ALA A 49 -18.84 -23.16 -22.87
N HIS A 50 -20.11 -22.76 -23.00
CA HIS A 50 -20.66 -21.70 -22.15
C HIS A 50 -20.74 -22.09 -20.68
N LYS A 51 -21.04 -23.37 -20.37
CA LYS A 51 -20.97 -23.89 -18.99
C LYS A 51 -19.54 -23.91 -18.46
N ARG A 52 -18.57 -24.37 -19.25
CA ARG A 52 -17.14 -24.37 -18.86
C ARG A 52 -16.64 -22.96 -18.56
N ASP A 53 -17.02 -21.98 -19.37
CA ASP A 53 -16.64 -20.58 -19.16
C ASP A 53 -17.29 -20.02 -17.88
N GLN A 54 -18.54 -20.38 -17.61
CA GLN A 54 -19.22 -19.97 -16.39
C GLN A 54 -18.61 -20.59 -15.13
N GLU A 55 -18.29 -21.90 -15.17
CA GLU A 55 -17.64 -22.64 -14.09
C GLU A 55 -16.22 -22.11 -13.82
N SER A 56 -15.43 -21.84 -14.87
CA SER A 56 -14.10 -21.25 -14.72
C SER A 56 -14.16 -19.84 -14.13
N SER A 57 -15.12 -19.02 -14.58
CA SER A 57 -15.34 -17.68 -14.01
C SER A 57 -15.72 -17.74 -12.52
N SER A 58 -16.58 -18.68 -12.12
CA SER A 58 -16.92 -18.86 -10.70
C SER A 58 -15.73 -19.34 -9.88
N HIS A 59 -14.96 -20.31 -10.40
CA HIS A 59 -13.77 -20.83 -9.72
C HIS A 59 -12.73 -19.73 -9.50
N ILE A 60 -12.46 -18.91 -10.51
CA ILE A 60 -11.50 -17.78 -10.40
C ILE A 60 -11.95 -16.78 -9.34
N LYS A 61 -13.26 -16.51 -9.22
CA LYS A 61 -13.78 -15.60 -8.19
C LYS A 61 -13.63 -16.17 -6.79
N GLU A 62 -13.90 -17.46 -6.61
CA GLU A 62 -13.73 -18.15 -5.33
C GLU A 62 -12.25 -18.20 -4.90
N ASP A 63 -11.36 -18.51 -5.84
CA ASP A 63 -9.92 -18.47 -5.62
C ASP A 63 -9.45 -17.07 -5.23
N LEU A 64 -9.94 -16.03 -5.91
CA LEU A 64 -9.59 -14.65 -5.62
C LEU A 64 -9.95 -14.27 -4.18
N GLU A 65 -11.17 -14.56 -3.74
CA GLU A 65 -11.61 -14.26 -2.38
C GLU A 65 -10.81 -15.06 -1.34
N THR A 66 -10.56 -16.34 -1.61
CA THR A 66 -9.74 -17.18 -0.73
C THR A 66 -8.32 -16.64 -0.61
N LYS A 67 -7.68 -16.29 -1.73
CA LYS A 67 -6.32 -15.76 -1.76
C LYS A 67 -6.22 -14.39 -1.12
N ARG A 68 -7.24 -13.55 -1.30
CA ARG A 68 -7.34 -12.25 -0.65
C ARG A 68 -7.39 -12.40 0.88
N GLY A 69 -8.23 -13.30 1.39
CA GLY A 69 -8.31 -13.57 2.83
C GLY A 69 -6.97 -14.09 3.40
N GLN A 70 -6.35 -15.04 2.70
CA GLN A 70 -5.02 -15.57 3.09
C GLN A 70 -3.95 -14.47 3.11
N LEU A 71 -3.95 -13.59 2.11
CA LEU A 71 -2.98 -12.50 2.03
C LEU A 71 -3.18 -11.48 3.14
N GLU A 72 -4.43 -11.15 3.49
CA GLU A 72 -4.74 -10.20 4.56
C GLU A 72 -4.29 -10.71 5.94
N GLU A 73 -4.59 -11.98 6.25
CA GLU A 73 -4.16 -12.63 7.49
C GLU A 73 -2.63 -12.69 7.59
N TRP A 74 -1.97 -13.11 6.50
CA TRP A 74 -0.52 -13.22 6.45
C TRP A 74 0.16 -11.84 6.58
N SER A 75 -0.35 -10.83 5.86
CA SER A 75 0.21 -9.48 5.90
C SER A 75 0.07 -8.85 7.28
N THR A 76 -1.06 -9.05 7.95
CA THR A 76 -1.29 -8.55 9.31
C THR A 76 -0.31 -9.17 10.31
N THR A 77 -0.12 -10.49 10.22
CA THR A 77 0.81 -11.22 11.09
C THR A 77 2.25 -10.79 10.83
N ALA A 78 2.69 -10.79 9.57
CA ALA A 78 4.04 -10.41 9.17
C ALA A 78 4.35 -8.95 9.54
N TYR A 79 3.38 -8.04 9.40
CA TYR A 79 3.54 -6.66 9.85
C TYR A 79 3.75 -6.56 11.36
N GLY A 80 2.98 -7.31 12.17
CA GLY A 80 3.14 -7.33 13.62
C GLY A 80 4.53 -7.82 14.04
N GLU A 81 5.04 -8.87 13.41
CA GLU A 81 6.39 -9.40 13.65
C GLU A 81 7.48 -8.39 13.24
N ALA A 82 7.38 -7.81 12.04
CA ALA A 82 8.33 -6.83 11.54
C ALA A 82 8.35 -5.56 12.42
N PHE A 83 7.18 -5.06 12.81
CA PHE A 83 7.05 -3.91 13.71
C PHE A 83 7.66 -4.19 15.08
N SER A 84 7.39 -5.37 15.66
CA SER A 84 8.00 -5.80 16.91
C SER A 84 9.52 -5.84 16.80
N ALA A 85 10.08 -6.48 15.77
CA ALA A 85 11.51 -6.54 15.53
C ALA A 85 12.14 -5.14 15.38
N TRP A 86 11.46 -4.23 14.69
CA TRP A 86 11.89 -2.85 14.56
C TRP A 86 11.93 -2.10 15.89
N ILE A 87 10.94 -2.27 16.76
CA ILE A 87 10.94 -1.70 18.12
C ILE A 87 12.08 -2.27 18.97
N HIS A 88 12.40 -3.56 18.84
CA HIS A 88 13.56 -4.16 19.52
C HIS A 88 14.87 -3.50 19.08
N ILE A 89 15.05 -3.25 17.77
CA ILE A 89 16.21 -2.53 17.25
C ILE A 89 16.28 -1.11 17.81
N CYS A 90 15.14 -0.42 17.91
CA CYS A 90 15.07 0.91 18.53
C CYS A 90 15.49 0.88 20.01
N ALA A 91 15.06 -0.13 20.77
CA ALA A 91 15.45 -0.30 22.16
C ALA A 91 16.96 -0.59 22.33
N ILE A 92 17.52 -1.46 21.47
CA ILE A 92 18.96 -1.75 21.44
C ILE A 92 19.74 -0.47 21.12
N ARG A 93 19.32 0.29 20.11
CA ARG A 93 19.93 1.57 19.74
C ARG A 93 19.89 2.57 20.90
N LEU A 94 18.75 2.71 21.57
CA LEU A 94 18.61 3.59 22.73
C LEU A 94 19.58 3.21 23.85
N PHE A 95 19.69 1.91 24.12
CA PHE A 95 20.56 1.36 25.15
C PHE A 95 22.04 1.58 24.81
N THR A 96 22.47 1.30 23.58
CA THR A 96 23.86 1.48 23.16
C THR A 96 24.26 2.96 23.19
N GLU A 97 23.43 3.87 22.65
CA GLU A 97 23.68 5.31 22.73
C GLU A 97 23.72 5.81 24.18
N SER A 98 22.87 5.27 25.06
CA SER A 98 22.86 5.63 26.49
C SER A 98 24.11 5.18 27.22
N ILE A 99 24.64 3.97 26.93
CA ILE A 99 25.93 3.53 27.48
C ILE A 99 27.07 4.38 26.95
N LEU A 100 27.10 4.67 25.65
CA LEU A 100 28.15 5.50 25.06
C LEU A 100 28.15 6.92 25.63
N ARG A 101 26.98 7.45 25.98
CA ARG A 101 26.83 8.82 26.50
C ARG A 101 27.01 8.95 28.00
N TYR A 102 26.49 8.00 28.78
CA TYR A 102 26.45 8.08 30.24
C TYR A 102 27.40 7.10 30.95
N GLY A 103 28.01 6.18 30.22
CA GLY A 103 28.97 5.22 30.75
C GLY A 103 28.34 4.06 31.54
N LEU A 104 29.20 3.31 32.24
CA LEU A 104 28.83 2.19 33.08
C LEU A 104 28.97 2.55 34.57
N PRO A 105 28.17 1.94 35.46
CA PRO A 105 27.08 0.99 35.20
C PRO A 105 25.84 1.68 34.60
N PRO A 106 24.99 0.95 33.84
CA PRO A 106 23.84 1.54 33.15
C PRO A 106 22.78 1.99 34.17
N LYS A 107 22.77 3.30 34.47
CA LYS A 107 21.82 3.94 35.39
C LYS A 107 21.05 5.03 34.65
N PHE A 108 20.13 4.61 33.78
CA PHE A 108 19.28 5.52 33.01
C PHE A 108 17.88 4.95 32.87
N LEU A 109 16.90 5.86 32.75
CA LEU A 109 15.50 5.54 32.51
C LEU A 109 15.14 5.90 31.07
N ALA A 110 14.70 4.91 30.29
CA ALA A 110 14.15 5.11 28.96
C ALA A 110 12.67 5.48 29.03
N ALA A 111 12.22 6.41 28.18
CA ALA A 111 10.82 6.80 28.06
C ALA A 111 10.43 6.99 26.60
N ILE A 112 9.21 6.57 26.25
CA ILE A 112 8.57 6.85 24.97
C ILE A 112 7.58 8.00 25.17
N MET A 113 7.64 9.00 24.29
CA MET A 113 6.77 10.17 24.37
C MET A 113 6.15 10.45 23.00
N LYS A 114 4.83 10.69 22.99
CA LYS A 114 4.11 11.23 21.84
C LYS A 114 3.85 12.72 22.06
N PRO A 115 4.76 13.62 21.63
CA PRO A 115 4.58 15.05 21.84
C PRO A 115 3.43 15.60 21.00
N ASN A 116 2.75 16.63 21.50
CA ASN A 116 1.84 17.41 20.68
C ASN A 116 2.67 18.20 19.64
N PRO A 117 2.42 18.06 18.33
CA PRO A 117 3.23 18.70 17.29
C PRO A 117 3.31 20.23 17.45
N LYS A 118 2.23 20.87 17.94
CA LYS A 118 2.21 22.33 18.19
C LYS A 118 3.16 22.76 19.32
N PHE A 119 3.45 21.87 20.26
CA PHE A 119 4.26 22.16 21.45
C PHE A 119 5.58 21.40 21.48
N ALA A 120 5.92 20.64 20.42
CA ALA A 120 7.12 19.82 20.36
C ALA A 120 8.40 20.65 20.59
N GLN A 121 8.51 21.82 19.95
CA GLN A 121 9.63 22.74 20.13
C GLN A 121 9.75 23.27 21.56
N LYS A 122 8.61 23.58 22.21
CA LYS A 122 8.59 24.03 23.62
C LYS A 122 9.03 22.90 24.56
N LEU A 123 8.59 21.68 24.29
CA LEU A 123 9.01 20.49 25.05
C LEU A 123 10.52 20.25 24.92
N ARG A 124 11.07 20.32 23.70
CA ARG A 124 12.52 20.18 23.46
C ARG A 124 13.32 21.21 24.25
N LYS A 125 12.90 22.48 24.25
CA LYS A 125 13.54 23.54 25.05
C LYS A 125 13.49 23.26 26.55
N ALA A 126 12.35 22.80 27.07
CA ALA A 126 12.20 22.47 28.48
C ALA A 126 13.10 21.29 28.90
N LEU A 127 13.13 20.23 28.11
CA LEU A 127 14.01 19.07 28.36
C LEU A 127 15.49 19.45 28.24
N ALA A 128 15.84 20.29 27.27
CA ALA A 128 17.21 20.77 27.13
C ALA A 128 17.66 21.52 28.39
N GLY A 129 16.83 22.42 28.94
CA GLY A 129 17.15 23.15 30.16
C GLY A 129 17.24 22.27 31.42
N LEU A 130 16.50 21.18 31.50
CA LEU A 130 16.56 20.23 32.63
C LEU A 130 17.81 19.36 32.60
N PHE A 131 18.24 18.94 31.41
CA PHE A 131 19.32 17.95 31.25
C PHE A 131 20.67 18.58 30.86
N SER A 132 20.74 19.87 30.51
CA SER A 132 22.00 20.56 30.24
C SER A 132 22.87 20.77 31.48
N ALA A 133 22.29 20.79 32.68
CA ALA A 133 23.01 20.97 33.95
C ALA A 133 23.72 19.68 34.44
N SER A 134 23.40 18.52 33.86
CA SER A 134 23.93 17.21 34.27
C SER A 134 25.30 16.93 33.63
N GLU A 135 26.37 17.41 34.26
CA GLU A 135 27.78 16.95 34.24
C GLU A 135 28.51 16.66 32.91
N ASN A 136 27.89 16.79 31.73
CA ASN A 136 28.54 16.57 30.44
C ASN A 136 28.92 17.90 29.76
N LYS A 137 30.09 18.44 30.14
CA LYS A 137 30.73 19.62 29.52
C LYS A 137 31.07 19.46 28.02
N LEU A 138 30.85 18.29 27.44
CA LEU A 138 30.99 18.02 26.00
C LEU A 138 29.99 18.81 25.13
N TYR A 139 28.91 19.31 25.72
CA TYR A 139 27.80 19.98 25.02
C TYR A 139 27.52 21.39 25.54
N ASP A 140 28.37 21.93 26.42
CA ASP A 140 28.34 23.32 26.90
C ASP A 140 28.90 24.31 25.86
N GLY A 141 28.97 23.87 24.60
CA GLY A 141 29.24 24.73 23.46
C GLY A 141 28.00 25.56 23.18
N ASP A 142 28.12 26.84 23.52
CA ASP A 142 27.31 27.99 23.13
C ASP A 142 26.29 27.73 22.01
N VAL A 143 25.12 28.35 22.16
CA VAL A 143 24.00 28.36 21.18
C VAL A 143 24.39 29.16 19.91
N GLY A 144 25.68 29.25 19.58
CA GLY A 144 26.25 30.07 18.51
C GLY A 144 27.58 29.52 18.00
N GLY A 145 27.52 28.60 17.03
CA GLY A 145 28.55 28.43 16.00
C GLY A 145 29.87 27.74 16.41
N GLY A 146 30.08 26.52 15.90
CA GLY A 146 31.40 25.88 15.89
C GLY A 146 31.33 24.36 15.91
N GLY A 147 31.23 23.73 14.74
CA GLY A 147 30.87 22.33 14.57
C GLY A 147 31.93 21.28 14.90
N MET A 148 31.44 20.08 15.26
CA MET A 148 32.04 18.79 14.90
C MET A 148 31.33 18.28 13.63
N PRO A 149 32.06 17.91 12.55
CA PRO A 149 31.47 17.63 11.24
C PRO A 149 31.04 16.16 11.13
N ALA A 150 30.13 15.70 11.99
CA ALA A 150 29.64 14.32 11.93
C ALA A 150 28.30 14.11 12.65
N ALA A 151 27.26 14.84 12.24
CA ALA A 151 25.86 14.37 12.21
C ALA A 151 24.94 15.56 11.92
N GLU A 152 24.28 15.54 10.77
CA GLU A 152 23.13 16.41 10.46
C GLU A 152 21.88 15.99 11.26
N GLY A 153 22.04 15.72 12.55
CA GLY A 153 20.99 15.30 13.47
C GLY A 153 20.81 16.30 14.59
N GLU A 154 19.56 16.55 14.99
CA GLU A 154 19.23 17.38 16.14
C GLU A 154 19.90 16.81 17.41
N MET A 155 21.00 17.42 17.83
CA MET A 155 21.82 16.95 18.95
C MET A 155 21.23 17.51 20.26
N TYR A 156 20.62 16.66 21.06
CA TYR A 156 20.05 17.02 22.37
C TYR A 156 21.03 16.70 23.52
N PRO A 157 20.93 17.37 24.69
CA PRO A 157 21.77 17.06 25.86
C PRO A 157 21.48 15.68 26.49
N TYR A 158 20.41 15.02 26.04
CA TYR A 158 20.00 13.66 26.39
C TYR A 158 19.92 12.79 25.13
N VAL A 159 20.01 11.46 25.29
CA VAL A 159 19.81 10.52 24.17
C VAL A 159 18.35 10.56 23.71
N SER A 160 18.14 10.81 22.42
CA SER A 160 16.81 10.89 21.81
C SER A 160 16.88 10.62 20.32
N PHE A 161 15.90 9.87 19.82
CA PHE A 161 15.61 9.76 18.40
C PHE A 161 14.09 9.76 18.20
N THR A 162 13.66 10.09 16.98
CA THR A 162 12.25 10.13 16.60
C THR A 162 11.88 8.82 15.91
N ILE A 163 10.76 8.24 16.30
CA ILE A 163 10.14 7.10 15.62
C ILE A 163 8.98 7.66 14.81
N SER A 164 9.10 7.65 13.48
CA SER A 164 8.01 8.05 12.58
C SER A 164 7.07 6.87 12.36
N ILE A 165 5.86 6.99 12.87
CA ILE A 165 4.77 6.04 12.61
C ILE A 165 3.71 6.87 11.90
N ASP A 166 3.85 6.99 10.58
CA ASP A 166 2.82 7.58 9.73
C ASP A 166 1.82 6.45 9.40
N GLY A 167 0.58 6.63 9.84
CA GLY A 167 -0.57 5.78 9.53
C GLY A 167 -1.74 6.64 9.12
#